data_AF-A0A6L3Z8G1-F1
#
_entry.id   AF-A0A6L3Z8G1-F1
#
_cell.length_a   1.000
_cell.length_b   1.000
_cell.length_c   1.000
_cell.angle_alpha   90.00
_cell.angle_beta   90.00
_cell.angle_gamma   90.00
#
_symmetry.space_group_name_H-M   'P 1'
#
loop_
_entity.id
_entity.type
_entity.pdbx_description
1 polymer ?
#
loop_
_entity_poly.entity_id
_entity_poly.type
_entity_poly.pdbx_seq_one_letter_code
_entity_poly.pdbx_strand_id
1 'polypeptide(L)'
;MDITPSTMRGLYTAISTAFNAQLGSTTTHYQTVAMTVPSTTAANEYPRMDDLPGIREWIGDRIVHDLSMQTYTIRNKEFEGTIGVRISQVEDDQLGFLSSMAAQLGQNAAQFPDQLVFPLLKNGETTKCYDGQNFFDTDHPGYDEDGKETSVSNFAAGSSPAWYLVDDSQVIKPIIYQSRKSFQLIRKDQATDDTVFFGGKAVYGVDGRCNAGYGLWQLIYKSKLPLNAENYAAARAAMTSIRKRNGEVISINPRKLLVPSTLEGAARKLLLNEMAANNESNEWKGTAEPVVIPLLA
;
A
#
# COMPACT_ATOMS: atom_id res chain seq x y z
N MET A 1 -11.78 34.08 22.87
CA MET A 1 -12.61 33.25 23.76
C MET A 1 -11.91 33.15 25.10
N ASP A 2 -12.66 33.18 26.20
CA ASP A 2 -12.06 33.01 27.52
C ASP A 2 -11.55 31.57 27.71
N ILE A 3 -10.31 31.41 28.19
CA ILE A 3 -9.70 30.10 28.46
C ILE A 3 -10.20 29.58 29.80
N THR A 4 -11.20 28.70 29.74
CA THR A 4 -11.78 28.02 30.90
C THR A 4 -11.79 26.52 30.63
N PRO A 5 -11.86 25.66 31.67
CA PRO A 5 -11.96 24.21 31.47
C PRO A 5 -13.16 23.79 30.61
N SER A 6 -14.27 24.55 30.67
CA SER A 6 -15.47 24.29 29.87
C SER A 6 -15.24 24.63 28.39
N THR A 7 -14.70 25.82 28.11
CA THR A 7 -14.46 26.29 26.74
C THR A 7 -13.38 25.46 26.04
N MET A 8 -12.32 25.06 26.74
CA MET A 8 -11.29 24.15 26.21
C MET A 8 -11.81 22.74 25.95
N ARG A 9 -12.81 22.27 26.72
CA ARG A 9 -13.47 20.98 26.45
C ARG A 9 -14.32 21.06 25.18
N GLY A 10 -15.10 22.13 25.03
CA GLY A 10 -15.89 22.38 23.82
C GLY A 10 -15.02 22.49 22.56
N LEU A 11 -13.91 23.23 22.66
CA LEU A 11 -12.94 23.37 21.58
C LEU A 11 -12.38 22.01 21.16
N TYR A 12 -11.95 21.18 22.11
CA TYR A 12 -11.44 19.85 21.76
C TYR A 12 -12.49 18.93 21.16
N THR A 13 -13.74 19.00 21.59
CA THR A 13 -14.81 18.26 20.92
C THR A 13 -14.90 18.65 19.44
N ALA A 14 -14.79 19.95 19.12
CA ALA A 14 -14.79 20.41 17.73
C ALA A 14 -13.54 19.93 16.96
N ILE A 15 -12.34 20.06 17.54
CA ILE A 15 -11.07 19.58 16.96
C ILE A 15 -11.12 18.07 16.70
N SER A 16 -11.54 17.28 17.70
CA SER A 16 -11.67 15.82 17.60
C SER A 16 -12.70 15.43 16.55
N THR A 17 -13.81 16.16 16.44
CA THR A 17 -14.83 15.93 15.41
C THR A 17 -14.24 16.18 14.01
N ALA A 18 -13.55 17.30 13.80
CA ALA A 18 -12.92 17.63 12.52
C ALA A 18 -11.84 16.61 12.13
N PHE A 19 -11.00 16.21 13.09
CA PHE A 19 -10.00 15.16 12.90
C PHE A 19 -10.63 13.84 12.45
N ASN A 20 -11.60 13.32 13.21
CA ASN A 20 -12.21 12.01 12.92
C ASN A 20 -13.03 12.03 11.61
N ALA A 21 -13.71 13.15 11.32
CA ALA A 21 -14.44 13.33 10.08
C ALA A 21 -13.50 13.24 8.87
N GLN A 22 -12.36 13.93 8.91
CA GLN A 22 -11.41 13.90 7.80
C GLN A 22 -10.64 12.57 7.74
N LEU A 23 -10.30 11.97 8.89
CA LEU A 23 -9.66 10.65 8.95
C LEU A 23 -10.52 9.58 8.26
N GLY A 24 -11.83 9.61 8.46
CA GLY A 24 -12.76 8.64 7.88
C GLY A 24 -13.16 8.91 6.42
N SER A 25 -13.11 10.16 5.96
CA SER A 25 -13.54 10.55 4.61
C SER A 25 -12.41 10.63 3.58
N THR A 26 -11.15 10.68 4.05
CA THR A 26 -10.00 10.81 3.17
C THR A 26 -9.83 9.54 2.33
N THR A 27 -9.82 9.71 1.01
CA THR A 27 -9.55 8.62 0.06
C THR A 27 -8.09 8.21 0.15
N THR A 28 -7.86 6.90 0.26
CA THR A 28 -6.54 6.26 0.25
C THR A 28 -6.47 5.25 -0.87
N HIS A 29 -5.26 4.91 -1.32
CA HIS A 29 -5.08 4.00 -2.44
C HIS A 29 -4.29 2.73 -2.12
N TYR A 30 -3.64 2.61 -0.96
CA TYR A 30 -2.76 1.48 -0.66
C TYR A 30 -3.46 0.12 -0.78
N GLN A 31 -4.76 0.03 -0.47
CA GLN A 31 -5.53 -1.21 -0.56
C GLN A 31 -5.66 -1.78 -1.99
N THR A 32 -5.33 -0.97 -3.00
CA THR A 32 -5.29 -1.41 -4.40
C THR A 32 -4.18 -2.43 -4.67
N VAL A 33 -3.12 -2.42 -3.87
CA VAL A 33 -1.94 -3.29 -4.03
C VAL A 33 -1.52 -3.98 -2.74
N ALA A 34 -1.93 -3.45 -1.59
CA ALA A 34 -1.56 -3.94 -0.28
C ALA A 34 -2.74 -4.60 0.45
N MET A 35 -2.42 -5.61 1.26
CA MET A 35 -3.33 -6.12 2.28
C MET A 35 -3.04 -5.50 3.64
N THR A 36 -4.06 -5.33 4.46
CA THR A 36 -3.91 -4.85 5.85
C THR A 36 -3.86 -6.04 6.79
N VAL A 37 -2.76 -6.17 7.54
CA VAL A 37 -2.57 -7.22 8.54
C VAL A 37 -2.55 -6.58 9.93
N PRO A 38 -3.43 -6.98 10.86
CA PRO A 38 -3.34 -6.53 12.24
C PRO A 38 -2.08 -7.10 12.91
N SER A 39 -1.39 -6.27 13.68
CA SER A 39 -0.19 -6.64 14.41
C SER A 39 -0.35 -6.32 15.90
N THR A 40 0.14 -7.20 16.77
CA THR A 40 0.10 -7.01 18.23
C THR A 40 1.49 -6.94 18.85
N THR A 41 2.50 -7.44 18.13
CA THR A 41 3.90 -7.59 18.58
C THR A 41 4.83 -6.52 17.99
N ALA A 42 6.12 -6.57 18.30
CA ALA A 42 7.10 -5.64 17.72
C ALA A 42 7.37 -5.90 16.23
N ALA A 43 7.08 -7.11 15.74
CA ALA A 43 7.24 -7.50 14.35
C ALA A 43 6.34 -8.70 14.03
N ASN A 44 5.87 -8.77 12.79
CA ASN A 44 5.18 -9.95 12.26
C ASN A 44 6.13 -10.74 11.36
N GLU A 45 6.00 -12.05 11.42
CA GLU A 45 6.67 -12.99 10.53
C GLU A 45 5.67 -13.52 9.51
N TYR A 46 6.10 -13.59 8.25
CA TYR A 46 5.27 -14.04 7.15
C TYR A 46 5.89 -15.26 6.48
N PRO A 47 5.10 -16.29 6.14
CA PRO A 47 5.57 -17.44 5.42
C PRO A 47 5.95 -17.05 3.98
N ARG A 48 6.93 -17.76 3.41
CA ARG A 48 7.20 -17.73 1.98
C ARG A 48 6.16 -18.59 1.27
N MET A 49 5.53 -18.05 0.24
CA MET A 49 4.45 -18.77 -0.47
C MET A 49 4.97 -19.96 -1.28
N ASP A 50 6.23 -19.91 -1.72
CA ASP A 50 6.88 -20.97 -2.50
C ASP A 50 6.97 -22.30 -1.74
N ASP A 51 6.79 -22.27 -0.41
CA ASP A 51 6.83 -23.45 0.45
C ASP A 51 5.46 -24.16 0.58
N LEU A 52 4.35 -23.54 0.13
CA LEU A 52 3.03 -24.14 0.28
C LEU A 52 2.75 -25.19 -0.81
N PRO A 53 2.50 -26.46 -0.45
CA PRO A 53 2.15 -27.48 -1.43
C PRO A 53 0.78 -27.24 -2.04
N GLY A 54 0.59 -27.65 -3.30
CA GLY A 54 -0.72 -27.73 -3.92
C GLY A 54 -1.63 -28.77 -3.25
N ILE A 55 -2.93 -28.65 -3.48
CA ILE A 55 -3.89 -29.68 -3.10
C ILE A 55 -3.85 -30.77 -4.17
N ARG A 56 -3.66 -32.02 -3.76
CA ARG A 56 -3.69 -33.19 -4.66
C ARG A 56 -4.90 -34.06 -4.41
N GLU A 57 -5.26 -34.87 -5.39
CA GLU A 57 -6.23 -35.94 -5.20
C GLU A 57 -5.76 -36.90 -4.08
N TRP A 58 -6.70 -37.34 -3.26
CA TRP A 58 -6.42 -38.27 -2.17
C TRP A 58 -6.18 -39.67 -2.72
N ILE A 59 -4.92 -39.97 -3.03
CA ILE A 59 -4.45 -41.30 -3.43
C ILE A 59 -3.36 -41.73 -2.46
N GLY A 60 -3.62 -42.80 -1.72
CA GLY A 60 -2.76 -43.32 -0.65
C GLY A 60 -2.83 -42.50 0.66
N ASP A 61 -1.84 -42.71 1.51
CA ASP A 61 -1.72 -41.97 2.78
C ASP A 61 -1.41 -40.49 2.54
N ARG A 62 -1.68 -39.65 3.56
CA ARG A 62 -1.32 -38.23 3.51
C ARG A 62 0.19 -38.10 3.40
N ILE A 63 0.62 -37.30 2.42
CA ILE A 63 2.01 -36.84 2.35
C ILE A 63 2.06 -35.55 3.16
N VAL A 64 2.87 -35.55 4.21
CA VAL A 64 3.14 -34.35 4.99
C VAL A 64 4.31 -33.63 4.33
N HIS A 65 4.09 -32.39 3.90
CA HIS A 65 5.15 -31.53 3.43
C HIS A 65 5.71 -30.77 4.63
N ASP A 66 7.00 -30.93 4.89
CA ASP A 66 7.71 -30.11 5.86
C ASP A 66 7.81 -28.70 5.29
N LEU A 67 7.04 -27.76 5.85
CA LEU A 67 7.15 -26.36 5.48
C LEU A 67 8.50 -25.84 5.97
N SER A 68 9.29 -25.26 5.06
CA SER A 68 10.45 -24.48 5.45
C SER A 68 9.96 -23.33 6.33
N MET A 69 10.41 -23.26 7.59
CA MET A 69 10.04 -22.16 8.50
C MET A 69 10.82 -20.87 8.19
N GLN A 70 11.35 -20.71 6.97
CA GLN A 70 12.03 -19.47 6.59
C GLN A 70 10.98 -18.37 6.40
N THR A 71 10.79 -17.57 7.44
CA THR A 71 9.92 -16.40 7.41
C THR A 71 10.70 -15.16 7.00
N TYR A 72 10.00 -14.15 6.49
CA TYR A 72 10.52 -12.79 6.46
C TYR A 72 9.78 -11.94 7.48
N THR A 73 10.49 -10.95 8.04
CA THR A 73 10.00 -10.17 9.17
C THR A 73 9.75 -8.72 8.76
N ILE A 74 8.54 -8.22 9.04
CA ILE A 74 8.27 -6.78 8.97
C ILE A 74 8.24 -6.23 10.40
N ARG A 75 9.20 -5.37 10.74
CA ARG A 75 9.27 -4.73 12.08
C ARG A 75 8.37 -3.51 12.13
N ASN A 76 7.55 -3.40 13.16
CA ASN A 76 6.72 -2.20 13.37
C ASN A 76 7.60 -1.01 13.70
N LYS A 77 7.25 0.15 13.14
CA LYS A 77 7.89 1.44 13.42
C LYS A 77 6.89 2.36 14.10
N GLU A 78 7.41 3.25 14.93
CA GLU A 78 6.63 4.27 15.63
C GLU A 78 6.70 5.57 14.85
N PHE A 79 5.54 6.21 14.71
CA PHE A 79 5.38 7.45 13.96
C PHE A 79 4.54 8.42 14.78
N GLU A 80 4.90 9.69 14.72
CA GLU A 80 4.16 10.76 15.39
C GLU A 80 4.07 12.00 14.50
N GLY A 81 3.05 12.80 14.76
CA GLY A 81 2.92 14.16 14.24
C GLY A 81 2.30 15.04 15.30
N THR A 82 3.04 16.06 15.73
CA THR A 82 2.61 16.93 16.83
C THR A 82 2.63 18.40 16.42
N ILE A 83 1.53 19.11 16.66
CA ILE A 83 1.38 20.53 16.39
C ILE A 83 1.14 21.29 17.69
N GLY A 84 1.88 22.37 17.90
CA GLY A 84 1.71 23.27 19.02
C GLY A 84 1.17 24.64 18.58
N VAL A 85 0.20 25.16 19.31
CA VAL A 85 -0.43 26.47 19.08
C VAL A 85 -0.35 27.30 20.35
N ARG A 86 0.05 28.57 20.24
CA ARG A 86 0.12 29.46 21.42
C ARG A 86 -1.28 29.67 21.99
N ILE A 87 -1.40 29.71 23.31
CA ILE A 87 -2.68 29.94 23.99
C ILE A 87 -3.33 31.25 23.53
N SER A 88 -2.55 32.31 23.32
CA SER A 88 -3.09 33.57 22.79
C SER A 88 -3.74 33.40 21.41
N GLN A 89 -3.21 32.51 20.56
CA GLN A 89 -3.83 32.21 19.26
C GLN A 89 -5.07 31.34 19.39
N VAL A 90 -5.16 30.51 20.43
CA VAL A 90 -6.37 29.77 20.77
C VAL A 90 -7.46 30.75 21.26
N GLU A 91 -7.08 31.73 22.07
CA GLU A 91 -7.98 32.82 22.51
C GLU A 91 -8.52 33.60 21.31
N ASP A 92 -7.66 33.87 20.33
CA ASP A 92 -7.98 34.65 19.14
C ASP A 92 -8.64 33.84 18.01
N ASP A 93 -8.78 32.51 18.13
CA ASP A 93 -9.33 31.67 17.05
C ASP A 93 -10.86 31.84 16.91
N GLN A 94 -11.25 32.85 16.15
CA GLN A 94 -12.65 33.11 15.80
C GLN A 94 -13.07 32.45 14.47
N LEU A 95 -12.10 31.99 13.67
CA LEU A 95 -12.34 31.51 12.30
C LEU A 95 -12.28 29.98 12.19
N GLY A 96 -12.00 29.27 13.29
CA GLY A 96 -11.95 27.81 13.33
C GLY A 96 -10.68 27.23 12.71
N PHE A 97 -9.57 27.96 12.78
CA PHE A 97 -8.27 27.52 12.26
C PHE A 97 -7.83 26.19 12.90
N LEU A 98 -8.11 26.01 14.19
CA LEU A 98 -7.80 24.77 14.91
C LEU A 98 -8.55 23.55 14.37
N SER A 99 -9.79 23.74 13.92
CA SER A 99 -10.57 22.68 13.27
C SER A 99 -9.98 22.30 11.92
N SER A 100 -9.56 23.28 11.10
CA SER A 100 -8.89 23.03 9.82
C SER A 100 -7.54 22.32 10.01
N MET A 101 -6.77 22.72 11.02
CA MET A 101 -5.54 22.04 11.42
C MET A 101 -5.80 20.57 11.83
N ALA A 102 -6.83 20.34 12.63
CA ALA A 102 -7.22 19.00 13.06
C ALA A 102 -7.67 18.12 11.89
N ALA A 103 -8.46 18.69 10.96
CA ALA A 103 -8.83 18.01 9.73
C ALA A 103 -7.59 17.61 8.92
N GLN A 104 -6.61 18.52 8.74
CA GLN A 104 -5.36 18.20 8.04
C GLN A 104 -4.58 17.07 8.72
N LEU A 105 -4.49 17.05 10.06
CA LEU A 105 -3.89 15.94 10.80
C LEU A 105 -4.65 14.62 10.54
N GLY A 106 -5.98 14.66 10.50
CA GLY A 106 -6.83 13.51 10.16
C GLY A 106 -6.55 12.99 8.75
N GLN A 107 -6.44 13.90 7.78
CA GLN A 107 -6.08 13.57 6.40
C GLN A 107 -4.70 12.92 6.33
N ASN A 108 -3.69 13.49 6.99
CA ASN A 108 -2.32 12.97 7.00
C ASN A 108 -2.27 11.57 7.62
N ALA A 109 -2.97 11.36 8.73
CA ALA A 109 -3.07 10.06 9.38
C ALA A 109 -3.76 9.01 8.50
N ALA A 110 -4.80 9.40 7.76
CA ALA A 110 -5.47 8.53 6.79
C ALA A 110 -4.56 8.16 5.62
N GLN A 111 -3.82 9.12 5.06
CA GLN A 111 -2.92 8.93 3.91
C GLN A 111 -1.60 8.26 4.27
N PHE A 112 -1.28 8.13 5.57
CA PHE A 112 0.00 7.59 6.00
C PHE A 112 0.33 6.17 5.48
N PRO A 113 -0.61 5.21 5.39
CA PRO A 113 -0.34 3.93 4.76
C PRO A 113 0.10 4.05 3.29
N ASP A 114 -0.46 4.99 2.53
CA ASP A 114 -0.05 5.25 1.14
C ASP A 114 1.42 5.72 1.10
N GLN A 115 1.83 6.56 2.07
CA GLN A 115 3.21 7.05 2.22
C GLN A 115 4.20 5.94 2.59
N LEU A 116 3.73 4.80 3.10
CA LEU A 116 4.59 3.63 3.36
C LEU A 116 4.58 2.66 2.17
N VAL A 117 3.44 2.49 1.50
CA VAL A 117 3.25 1.46 0.47
C VAL A 117 3.82 1.87 -0.88
N PHE A 118 3.52 3.07 -1.39
CA PHE A 118 3.93 3.43 -2.76
C PHE A 118 5.45 3.65 -2.92
N PRO A 119 6.20 4.14 -1.90
CA PRO A 119 7.66 4.15 -1.98
C PRO A 119 8.28 2.76 -2.14
N LEU A 120 7.66 1.70 -1.59
CA LEU A 120 8.12 0.32 -1.81
C LEU A 120 8.06 -0.07 -3.29
N LEU A 121 7.04 0.38 -4.02
CA LEU A 121 6.93 0.12 -5.46
C LEU A 121 8.00 0.88 -6.26
N LYS A 122 8.30 2.12 -5.87
CA LYS A 122 9.37 2.91 -6.48
C LYS A 122 10.75 2.25 -6.25
N ASN A 123 11.01 1.83 -5.01
CA ASN A 123 12.30 1.28 -4.58
C ASN A 123 12.45 -0.23 -4.83
N GLY A 124 11.44 -0.90 -5.38
CA GLY A 124 11.47 -2.36 -5.58
C GLY A 124 12.53 -2.85 -6.56
N GLU A 125 13.09 -1.98 -7.42
CA GLU A 125 14.23 -2.31 -8.31
C GLU A 125 15.56 -2.46 -7.54
N THR A 126 15.64 -1.97 -6.30
CA THR A 126 16.90 -1.91 -5.51
C THR A 126 16.78 -2.52 -4.12
N THR A 127 15.58 -2.97 -3.75
CA THR A 127 15.31 -3.52 -2.42
C THR A 127 14.95 -4.98 -2.54
N LYS A 128 15.71 -5.82 -1.83
CA LYS A 128 15.51 -7.26 -1.82
C LYS A 128 14.18 -7.66 -1.17
N CYS A 129 13.51 -8.64 -1.74
CA CYS A 129 12.34 -9.29 -1.15
C CYS A 129 12.74 -10.62 -0.50
N TYR A 130 11.76 -11.46 -0.17
CA TYR A 130 11.96 -12.64 0.68
C TYR A 130 12.80 -13.76 0.03
N ASP A 131 12.90 -13.78 -1.30
CA ASP A 131 13.66 -14.77 -2.07
C ASP A 131 15.13 -14.36 -2.28
N GLY A 132 15.53 -13.16 -1.84
CA GLY A 132 16.89 -12.63 -1.96
C GLY A 132 17.18 -11.81 -3.22
N GLN A 133 16.23 -11.77 -4.17
CA GLN A 133 16.25 -10.91 -5.35
C GLN A 133 15.57 -9.57 -5.06
N ASN A 134 15.74 -8.56 -5.92
CA ASN A 134 14.99 -7.31 -5.79
C ASN A 134 13.48 -7.60 -5.98
N PHE A 135 12.60 -6.80 -5.39
CA PHE A 135 11.16 -7.05 -5.53
C PHE A 135 10.66 -6.91 -6.98
N PHE A 136 11.32 -6.07 -7.77
CA PHE A 136 11.18 -6.02 -9.22
C PHE A 136 12.49 -6.43 -9.86
N ASP A 137 12.52 -7.67 -10.36
CA ASP A 137 13.73 -8.28 -10.89
C ASP A 137 13.37 -9.16 -12.12
N THR A 138 14.38 -9.40 -12.94
CA THR A 138 14.28 -10.33 -14.06
C THR A 138 14.59 -11.76 -13.67
N ASP A 139 15.16 -11.96 -12.48
CA ASP A 139 15.80 -13.21 -12.08
C ASP A 139 15.23 -13.85 -10.81
N HIS A 140 13.91 -13.85 -10.64
CA HIS A 140 13.28 -14.57 -9.54
C HIS A 140 13.33 -16.09 -9.74
N PRO A 141 13.47 -16.87 -8.66
CA PRO A 141 13.34 -18.32 -8.74
C PRO A 141 11.89 -18.72 -9.06
N GLY A 142 11.71 -19.57 -10.07
CA GLY A 142 10.43 -20.17 -10.42
C GLY A 142 10.60 -21.57 -11.00
N TYR A 143 9.55 -22.13 -11.60
CA TYR A 143 9.54 -23.51 -12.08
C TYR A 143 8.90 -23.62 -13.47
N ASP A 144 9.30 -24.63 -14.25
CA ASP A 144 8.67 -25.00 -15.51
C ASP A 144 7.56 -26.05 -15.32
N GLU A 145 7.01 -26.58 -16.42
CA GLU A 145 5.93 -27.58 -16.43
C GLU A 145 6.34 -28.91 -15.76
N ASP A 146 7.63 -29.22 -15.77
CA ASP A 146 8.19 -30.44 -15.18
C ASP A 146 8.63 -30.22 -13.72
N GLY A 147 8.40 -29.02 -13.17
CA GLY A 147 8.80 -28.65 -11.82
C GLY A 147 10.30 -28.38 -11.69
N LYS A 148 11.02 -28.18 -12.81
CA LYS A 148 12.44 -27.82 -12.81
C LYS A 148 12.60 -26.31 -12.61
N GLU A 149 13.59 -25.94 -11.80
CA GLU A 149 13.88 -24.53 -11.51
C GLU A 149 14.25 -23.74 -12.77
N THR A 150 13.65 -22.56 -12.90
CA THR A 150 13.89 -21.59 -13.97
C THR A 150 13.91 -20.17 -13.40
N SER A 151 14.39 -19.22 -14.19
CA SER A 151 14.32 -17.78 -13.90
C SER A 151 12.99 -17.20 -14.38
N VAL A 152 12.34 -16.38 -13.55
CA VAL A 152 11.07 -15.71 -13.83
C VAL A 152 11.22 -14.21 -13.59
N SER A 153 10.64 -13.41 -14.50
CA SER A 153 10.69 -11.94 -14.41
C SER A 153 9.33 -11.36 -14.04
N ASN A 154 9.33 -10.37 -13.15
CA ASN A 154 8.19 -9.47 -12.93
C ASN A 154 8.50 -8.01 -13.31
N PHE A 155 9.55 -7.81 -14.12
CA PHE A 155 10.08 -6.49 -14.44
C PHE A 155 10.45 -6.34 -15.91
N ALA A 156 10.02 -5.23 -16.52
CA ALA A 156 10.52 -4.76 -17.80
C ALA A 156 11.25 -3.42 -17.62
N ALA A 157 12.56 -3.44 -17.89
CA ALA A 157 13.38 -2.24 -17.90
C ALA A 157 13.02 -1.31 -19.07
N GLY A 158 13.30 -0.01 -18.92
CA GLY A 158 13.02 1.01 -19.91
C GLY A 158 13.15 2.42 -19.33
N SER A 159 12.81 3.42 -20.12
CA SER A 159 12.94 4.85 -19.78
C SER A 159 11.61 5.61 -19.71
N SER A 160 10.48 4.94 -19.92
CA SER A 160 9.15 5.54 -19.78
C SER A 160 8.72 5.62 -18.31
N PRO A 161 7.74 6.48 -17.97
CA PRO A 161 7.12 6.44 -16.65
C PRO A 161 6.65 5.03 -16.31
N ALA A 162 6.92 4.58 -15.08
CA ALA A 162 6.61 3.21 -14.67
C ALA A 162 5.09 3.00 -14.53
N TRP A 163 4.61 1.86 -15.01
CA TRP A 163 3.25 1.38 -14.75
C TRP A 163 3.31 -0.03 -14.13
N TYR A 164 2.27 -0.37 -13.37
CA TYR A 164 2.24 -1.60 -12.58
C TYR A 164 0.96 -2.36 -12.85
N LEU A 165 1.08 -3.64 -13.19
CA LEU A 165 -0.05 -4.53 -13.38
C LEU A 165 -0.17 -5.45 -12.17
N VAL A 166 -1.34 -5.52 -11.55
CA VAL A 166 -1.54 -6.12 -10.23
C VAL A 166 -2.66 -7.15 -10.25
N ASP A 167 -2.43 -8.31 -9.64
CA ASP A 167 -3.47 -9.20 -9.15
C ASP A 167 -3.71 -8.95 -7.65
N ASP A 168 -4.88 -8.43 -7.31
CA ASP A 168 -5.30 -8.18 -5.93
C ASP A 168 -6.36 -9.17 -5.41
N SER A 169 -6.59 -10.27 -6.15
CA SER A 169 -7.60 -11.28 -5.83
C SER A 169 -7.11 -12.37 -4.88
N GLN A 170 -5.81 -12.50 -4.70
CA GLN A 170 -5.19 -13.50 -3.81
C GLN A 170 -5.26 -13.06 -2.34
N VAL A 171 -5.17 -14.06 -1.44
CA VAL A 171 -5.18 -13.84 0.02
C VAL A 171 -3.99 -12.99 0.46
N ILE A 172 -2.79 -13.33 -0.03
CA ILE A 172 -1.57 -12.56 0.21
C ILE A 172 -1.39 -11.64 -1.00
N LYS A 173 -1.35 -10.33 -0.76
CA LYS A 173 -1.18 -9.32 -1.81
C LYS A 173 0.31 -9.00 -2.05
N PRO A 174 0.64 -8.28 -3.14
CA PRO A 174 2.02 -7.88 -3.43
C PRO A 174 2.69 -7.09 -2.32
N ILE A 175 1.93 -6.28 -1.58
CA ILE A 175 2.44 -5.49 -0.46
C ILE A 175 1.64 -5.82 0.80
N ILE A 176 2.31 -5.73 1.94
CA ILE A 176 1.70 -5.91 3.26
C ILE A 176 1.81 -4.58 4.00
N TYR A 177 0.68 -4.06 4.44
CA TYR A 177 0.61 -2.99 5.42
C TYR A 177 0.24 -3.61 6.78
N GLN A 178 1.16 -3.55 7.74
CA GLN A 178 0.89 -4.01 9.10
C GLN A 178 0.47 -2.84 9.98
N SER A 179 -0.71 -2.95 10.59
CA SER A 179 -1.24 -1.94 11.52
C SER A 179 -1.24 -2.49 12.94
N ARG A 180 -0.51 -1.83 13.84
CA ARG A 180 -0.46 -2.21 15.27
C ARG A 180 -1.20 -1.22 16.15
N LYS A 181 -0.95 0.07 15.98
CA LYS A 181 -1.64 1.16 16.68
C LYS A 181 -2.12 2.15 15.63
N SER A 182 -3.44 2.25 15.49
CA SER A 182 -4.08 3.27 14.65
C SER A 182 -3.80 4.67 15.21
N PHE A 183 -3.69 5.65 14.33
CA PHE A 183 -3.50 7.05 14.72
C PHE A 183 -4.72 7.56 15.48
N GLN A 184 -4.47 8.16 16.64
CA GLN A 184 -5.48 8.79 17.47
C GLN A 184 -5.01 10.18 17.87
N LEU A 185 -5.94 11.14 17.89
CA LEU A 185 -5.66 12.48 18.36
C LEU A 185 -5.53 12.49 19.89
N ILE A 186 -4.43 13.05 20.38
CA ILE A 186 -4.16 13.31 21.79
C ILE A 186 -3.89 14.81 21.99
N ARG A 187 -4.12 15.31 23.21
CA ARG A 187 -3.96 16.74 23.51
C ARG A 187 -3.22 16.98 24.83
N LYS A 188 -2.53 18.11 24.89
CA LYS A 188 -2.08 18.80 26.11
C LYS A 188 -2.42 20.29 25.97
N ASP A 189 -3.63 20.64 26.39
CA ASP A 189 -4.23 21.97 26.22
C ASP A 189 -4.79 22.54 27.52
N GLN A 190 -4.58 21.87 28.66
CA GLN A 190 -5.03 22.33 29.96
C GLN A 190 -3.99 23.26 30.58
N ALA A 191 -4.42 24.24 31.37
CA ALA A 191 -3.51 25.19 32.05
C ALA A 191 -2.49 24.49 32.98
N THR A 192 -2.82 23.30 33.48
CA THR A 192 -1.95 22.46 34.31
C THR A 192 -0.95 21.64 33.52
N ASP A 193 -1.06 21.57 32.18
CA ASP A 193 -0.10 20.86 31.35
C ASP A 193 1.20 21.67 31.25
N ASP A 194 2.36 21.02 31.42
CA ASP A 194 3.67 21.68 31.34
C ASP A 194 3.89 22.46 30.04
N THR A 195 3.35 21.95 28.91
CA THR A 195 3.43 22.61 27.60
C THR A 195 2.72 23.96 27.58
N VAL A 196 1.65 24.08 28.38
CA VAL A 196 0.87 25.30 28.55
C VAL A 196 1.50 26.18 29.63
N PHE A 197 1.80 25.63 30.81
CA PHE A 197 2.31 26.40 31.94
C PHE A 197 3.69 27.00 31.67
N PHE A 198 4.65 26.19 31.21
CA PHE A 198 6.00 26.68 30.90
C PHE A 198 6.12 27.20 29.46
N GLY A 199 5.42 26.56 28.52
CA GLY A 199 5.58 26.83 27.09
C GLY A 199 4.56 27.79 26.48
N GLY A 200 3.48 28.12 27.20
CA GLY A 200 2.38 28.93 26.68
C GLY A 200 1.68 28.32 25.46
N LYS A 201 1.74 26.99 25.27
CA LYS A 201 1.26 26.29 24.08
C LYS A 201 0.32 25.13 24.41
N ALA A 202 -0.84 25.15 23.77
CA ALA A 202 -1.66 23.96 23.60
C ALA A 202 -1.03 23.07 22.52
N VAL A 203 -0.96 21.77 22.76
CA VAL A 203 -0.33 20.81 21.85
C VAL A 203 -1.33 19.72 21.50
N TYR A 204 -1.40 19.39 20.21
CA TYR A 204 -2.23 18.32 19.67
C TYR A 204 -1.34 17.38 18.87
N GLY A 205 -1.32 16.11 19.28
CA GLY A 205 -0.48 15.08 18.68
C GLY A 205 -1.31 13.96 18.08
N VAL A 206 -0.74 13.28 17.10
CA VAL A 206 -1.18 11.97 16.64
C VAL A 206 0.00 11.03 16.68
N ASP A 207 -0.22 9.81 17.16
CA ASP A 207 0.83 8.80 17.16
C ASP A 207 0.27 7.44 16.73
N GLY A 208 1.09 6.70 16.01
CA GLY A 208 0.71 5.43 15.41
C GLY A 208 1.89 4.47 15.37
N ARG A 209 1.57 3.19 15.24
CA ARG A 209 2.59 2.14 15.11
C ARG A 209 2.18 1.18 14.00
N CYS A 210 2.97 1.16 12.94
CA CYS A 210 2.70 0.39 11.75
C CYS A 210 4.00 0.20 10.95
N ASN A 211 3.93 -0.55 9.86
CA ASN A 211 4.96 -0.53 8.82
C ASN A 211 4.37 -1.11 7.53
N ALA A 212 5.08 -1.00 6.42
CA ALA A 212 4.80 -1.74 5.20
C ALA A 212 6.02 -2.56 4.76
N GLY A 213 5.79 -3.62 3.99
CA GLY A 213 6.85 -4.44 3.40
C GLY A 213 6.34 -5.27 2.22
N TYR A 214 7.27 -5.93 1.54
CA TYR A 214 6.96 -6.76 0.37
C TYR A 214 6.22 -8.04 0.76
N GLY A 215 5.16 -8.32 0.02
CA GLY A 215 4.46 -9.61 -0.02
C GLY A 215 4.92 -10.40 -1.25
N LEU A 216 3.97 -10.85 -2.07
CA LEU A 216 4.26 -11.71 -3.23
C LEU A 216 4.62 -10.92 -4.48
N TRP A 217 5.85 -11.09 -4.95
CA TRP A 217 6.35 -10.47 -6.18
C TRP A 217 5.64 -11.00 -7.43
N GLN A 218 5.15 -12.24 -7.40
CA GLN A 218 4.46 -12.91 -8.51
C GLN A 218 3.18 -12.16 -8.93
N LEU A 219 2.54 -11.46 -7.99
CA LEU A 219 1.24 -10.83 -8.16
C LEU A 219 1.30 -9.39 -8.67
N ILE A 220 2.49 -8.89 -8.98
CA ILE A 220 2.68 -7.56 -9.52
C ILE A 220 3.78 -7.56 -10.57
N TYR A 221 3.52 -6.89 -11.69
CA TYR A 221 4.50 -6.68 -12.74
C TYR A 221 4.76 -5.18 -12.89
N LYS A 222 6.04 -4.78 -12.90
CA LYS A 222 6.45 -3.39 -13.16
C LYS A 222 7.02 -3.28 -14.56
N SER A 223 6.59 -2.27 -15.30
CA SER A 223 7.17 -1.96 -16.61
C SER A 223 7.54 -0.49 -16.72
N LYS A 224 8.73 -0.25 -17.25
CA LYS A 224 9.21 1.08 -17.66
C LYS A 224 9.28 1.21 -19.19
N LEU A 225 8.61 0.30 -19.91
CA LEU A 225 8.37 0.42 -21.35
C LEU A 225 7.13 1.30 -21.60
N PRO A 226 6.96 1.84 -22.83
CA PRO A 226 5.76 2.61 -23.17
C PRO A 226 4.47 1.81 -22.89
N LEU A 227 3.47 2.45 -22.28
CA LEU A 227 2.16 1.82 -22.04
C LEU A 227 1.38 1.73 -23.35
N ASN A 228 1.40 0.55 -23.98
CA ASN A 228 0.70 0.21 -25.21
C ASN A 228 0.18 -1.24 -25.15
N ALA A 229 -0.58 -1.66 -26.17
CA ALA A 229 -1.18 -3.00 -26.21
C ALA A 229 -0.13 -4.14 -26.18
N GLU A 230 0.95 -4.00 -26.94
CA GLU A 230 2.04 -5.00 -27.02
C GLU A 230 2.70 -5.23 -25.65
N ASN A 231 3.15 -4.16 -25.00
CA ASN A 231 3.84 -4.27 -23.71
C ASN A 231 2.88 -4.70 -22.59
N TYR A 232 1.61 -4.30 -22.66
CA TYR A 232 0.58 -4.76 -21.73
C TYR A 232 0.29 -6.25 -21.88
N ALA A 233 0.18 -6.75 -23.13
CA ALA A 233 0.01 -8.16 -23.43
C ALA A 233 1.20 -8.99 -22.90
N ALA A 234 2.42 -8.52 -23.13
CA ALA A 234 3.64 -9.18 -22.64
C ALA A 234 3.68 -9.26 -21.11
N ALA A 235 3.33 -8.18 -20.41
CA ALA A 235 3.25 -8.18 -18.94
C ALA A 235 2.18 -9.14 -18.41
N ARG A 236 0.99 -9.18 -19.04
CA ARG A 236 -0.06 -10.15 -18.67
C ARG A 236 0.43 -11.59 -18.85
N ALA A 237 1.03 -11.90 -19.99
CA ALA A 237 1.54 -13.24 -20.28
C ALA A 237 2.63 -13.67 -19.29
N ALA A 238 3.55 -12.76 -18.95
CA ALA A 238 4.58 -13.00 -17.93
C ALA A 238 3.96 -13.37 -16.58
N MET A 239 2.95 -12.62 -16.11
CA MET A 239 2.28 -12.92 -14.85
C MET A 239 1.51 -14.24 -14.88
N THR A 240 0.78 -14.53 -15.96
CA THR A 240 -0.09 -15.72 -16.04
C THR A 240 0.66 -17.03 -16.33
N SER A 241 1.96 -16.96 -16.62
CA SER A 241 2.80 -18.13 -16.91
C SER A 241 3.58 -18.65 -15.70
N ILE A 242 3.52 -17.95 -14.57
CA ILE A 242 4.24 -18.33 -13.36
C ILE A 242 3.68 -19.64 -12.79
N ARG A 243 4.56 -20.58 -12.46
CA ARG A 243 4.21 -21.90 -11.94
C ARG A 243 4.76 -22.11 -10.53
N LYS A 244 4.09 -23.01 -9.81
CA LYS A 244 4.52 -23.55 -8.52
C LYS A 244 5.59 -24.62 -8.73
N ARG A 245 6.21 -25.06 -7.63
CA ARG A 245 7.21 -26.15 -7.61
C ARG A 245 6.73 -27.46 -8.24
N ASN A 246 5.43 -27.75 -8.18
CA ASN A 246 4.84 -28.96 -8.76
C ASN A 246 4.50 -28.82 -10.26
N GLY A 247 4.90 -27.72 -10.91
CA GLY A 247 4.62 -27.43 -12.33
C GLY A 247 3.24 -26.82 -12.60
N GLU A 248 2.35 -26.76 -11.61
CA GLU A 248 1.03 -26.14 -11.78
C GLU A 248 1.13 -24.63 -11.94
N VAL A 249 0.33 -24.07 -12.85
CA VAL A 249 0.19 -22.62 -13.00
C VAL A 249 -0.42 -22.01 -11.73
N ILE A 250 0.16 -20.92 -11.25
CA ILE A 250 -0.48 -20.10 -10.21
C ILE A 250 -1.62 -19.35 -10.88
N SER A 251 -2.83 -19.43 -10.32
CA SER A 251 -4.03 -18.76 -10.85
C SER A 251 -3.97 -17.23 -10.66
N ILE A 252 -2.99 -16.59 -11.28
CA ILE A 252 -2.75 -15.15 -11.25
C ILE A 252 -3.67 -14.51 -12.29
N ASN A 253 -4.49 -13.57 -11.86
CA ASN A 253 -5.37 -12.80 -12.74
C ASN A 253 -5.07 -11.32 -12.58
N PRO A 254 -4.29 -10.71 -13.48
CA PRO A 254 -4.00 -9.29 -13.38
C PRO A 254 -5.26 -8.47 -13.65
N ARG A 255 -5.70 -7.71 -12.63
CA ARG A 255 -7.00 -7.02 -12.61
C ARG A 255 -6.91 -5.51 -12.44
N LYS A 256 -5.77 -4.98 -12.00
CA LYS A 256 -5.57 -3.54 -11.80
C LYS A 256 -4.33 -3.06 -12.53
N LEU A 257 -4.47 -1.96 -13.26
CA LEU A 257 -3.36 -1.26 -13.88
C LEU A 257 -3.12 0.06 -13.14
N LEU A 258 -2.10 0.08 -12.29
CA LEU A 258 -1.71 1.27 -11.53
C LEU A 258 -0.78 2.14 -12.38
N VAL A 259 -1.14 3.42 -12.52
CA VAL A 259 -0.38 4.36 -13.34
C VAL A 259 -0.17 5.71 -12.65
N PRO A 260 0.94 6.42 -12.91
CA PRO A 260 1.06 7.83 -12.60
C PRO A 260 0.09 8.66 -13.44
N SER A 261 -0.20 9.89 -13.00
CA SER A 261 -1.10 10.81 -13.70
C SER A 261 -0.70 11.07 -15.15
N THR A 262 0.61 11.07 -15.46
CA THR A 262 1.14 11.24 -16.82
C THR A 262 0.72 10.14 -17.79
N LEU A 263 0.33 8.96 -17.30
CA LEU A 263 -0.10 7.82 -18.11
C LEU A 263 -1.61 7.58 -18.06
N GLU A 264 -2.40 8.43 -17.38
CA GLU A 264 -3.85 8.26 -17.26
C GLU A 264 -4.53 8.14 -18.63
N GLY A 265 -4.21 9.05 -19.57
CA GLY A 265 -4.80 9.02 -20.91
C GLY A 265 -4.48 7.74 -21.68
N ALA A 266 -3.24 7.24 -21.57
CA ALA A 266 -2.83 5.98 -22.20
C ALA A 266 -3.54 4.77 -21.58
N ALA A 267 -3.65 4.73 -20.26
CA ALA A 267 -4.32 3.66 -19.52
C ALA A 267 -5.82 3.59 -19.85
N ARG A 268 -6.51 4.74 -19.84
CA ARG A 268 -7.94 4.82 -20.21
C ARG A 268 -8.16 4.41 -21.67
N LYS A 269 -7.31 4.90 -22.59
CA LYS A 269 -7.39 4.52 -24.00
C LYS A 269 -7.24 3.00 -24.19
N LEU A 270 -6.30 2.38 -23.47
CA LEU A 270 -6.04 0.95 -23.56
C LEU A 270 -7.15 0.10 -22.95
N LEU A 271 -7.68 0.47 -21.78
CA LEU A 271 -8.56 -0.40 -20.99
C LEU A 271 -10.05 -0.06 -21.06
N LEU A 272 -10.43 1.14 -21.51
CA LEU A 272 -11.82 1.61 -21.48
C LEU A 272 -12.41 1.87 -22.88
N ASN A 273 -11.59 2.27 -23.86
CA ASN A 273 -12.11 2.56 -25.21
C ASN A 273 -12.62 1.30 -25.90
N GLU A 274 -13.63 1.45 -26.73
CA GLU A 274 -14.21 0.33 -27.51
C GLU A 274 -13.35 -0.07 -28.71
N MET A 275 -12.70 0.92 -29.31
CA MET A 275 -11.89 0.75 -30.51
C MET A 275 -10.41 0.99 -30.20
N ALA A 276 -9.56 0.13 -30.76
CA ALA A 276 -8.12 0.26 -30.79
C ALA A 276 -7.67 1.18 -31.94
N ALA A 277 -6.39 1.13 -32.32
CA ALA A 277 -5.92 1.80 -33.53
C ALA A 277 -6.65 1.24 -34.77
N ASN A 278 -6.74 2.05 -35.84
CA ASN A 278 -7.32 1.64 -37.12
C ASN A 278 -8.78 1.12 -37.07
N ASN A 279 -9.57 1.53 -36.05
CA ASN A 279 -10.96 1.12 -35.83
C ASN A 279 -11.17 -0.39 -35.58
N GLU A 280 -10.13 -1.09 -35.11
CA GLU A 280 -10.27 -2.48 -34.67
C GLU A 280 -10.94 -2.56 -33.29
N SER A 281 -11.60 -3.68 -32.99
CA SER A 281 -12.16 -3.93 -31.66
C SER A 281 -11.06 -4.00 -30.60
N ASN A 282 -11.21 -3.29 -29.49
CA ASN A 282 -10.22 -3.31 -28.41
C ASN A 282 -10.34 -4.60 -27.57
N GLU A 283 -9.44 -5.54 -27.81
CA GLU A 283 -9.34 -6.81 -27.08
C GLU A 283 -9.00 -6.63 -25.57
N TRP A 284 -8.39 -5.51 -25.19
CA TRP A 284 -7.96 -5.25 -23.81
C TRP A 284 -9.01 -4.53 -22.96
N LYS A 285 -10.13 -4.11 -23.56
CA LYS A 285 -11.19 -3.40 -22.85
C LYS A 285 -11.71 -4.23 -21.68
N GLY A 286 -11.67 -3.65 -20.48
CA GLY A 286 -12.17 -4.29 -19.26
C GLY A 286 -11.33 -5.45 -18.71
N THR A 287 -10.15 -5.72 -19.29
CA THR A 287 -9.26 -6.78 -18.78
C THR A 287 -8.56 -6.41 -17.47
N ALA A 288 -8.47 -5.10 -17.18
CA ALA A 288 -8.03 -4.55 -15.90
C ALA A 288 -8.72 -3.19 -15.64
N GLU A 289 -8.80 -2.80 -14.38
CA GLU A 289 -9.23 -1.48 -13.94
C GLU A 289 -8.04 -0.50 -13.97
N PRO A 290 -8.08 0.59 -14.76
CA PRO A 290 -7.06 1.63 -14.69
C PRO A 290 -7.23 2.44 -13.40
N VAL A 291 -6.21 2.43 -12.54
CA VAL A 291 -6.19 3.19 -11.28
C VAL A 291 -5.06 4.22 -11.33
N VAL A 292 -5.42 5.50 -11.30
CA VAL A 292 -4.45 6.58 -11.26
C VAL A 292 -4.00 6.77 -9.81
N ILE A 293 -2.69 6.65 -9.59
CA ILE A 293 -2.08 6.82 -8.27
C ILE A 293 -1.18 8.06 -8.31
N PRO A 294 -1.56 9.17 -7.66
CA PRO A 294 -0.74 10.39 -7.65
C PRO A 294 0.68 10.19 -7.11
N LEU A 295 0.84 9.28 -6.13
CA LEU A 295 2.13 8.98 -5.49
C LEU A 295 3.11 8.19 -6.38
N LEU A 296 2.67 7.70 -7.55
CA LEU A 296 3.53 7.05 -8.53
C LEU A 296 4.18 8.01 -9.52
N ALA A 297 3.74 9.28 -9.56
CA ALA A 297 4.34 10.32 -10.39
C ALA A 297 5.79 10.64 -9.98
#